data_AF-A0A261W8J2-F1
#
_entry.id   AF-A0A261W8J2-F1
#
_cell.length_a   1.000
_cell.length_b   1.000
_cell.length_c   1.000
_cell.angle_alpha   90.00
_cell.angle_beta   90.00
_cell.angle_gamma   90.00
#
_symmetry.space_group_name_H-M   'P 1'
#
loop_
_entity.id
_entity.type
_entity.pdbx_description
1 polymer ?
#
loop_
_entity_poly.entity_id
_entity_poly.type
_entity_poly.pdbx_seq_one_letter_code
_entity_poly.pdbx_strand_id
1 'polypeptide(L)' 'MSLALPGRAAVRLRPAPGMRILCESGTLWVSQYRCREDHVLGAGQAVQVRGNRDIVLSGLPDARVALILEPAE' A
#
# COMPACT_ATOMS: atom_id res chain seq x y z
N MET A 1 8.78 6.09 5.47
CA MET A 1 9.80 5.62 4.50
C MET A 1 9.14 5.51 3.12
N SER A 2 9.77 5.98 2.04
CA SER A 2 9.20 5.93 0.68
C SER A 2 9.86 4.85 -0.17
N LEU A 3 9.08 4.15 -0.98
CA LEU A 3 9.51 3.11 -1.93
C LEU A 3 8.99 3.46 -3.32
N ALA A 4 9.84 3.34 -4.34
CA ALA A 4 9.41 3.40 -5.73
C ALA A 4 9.01 2.00 -6.21
N LEU A 5 7.81 1.88 -6.77
CA LEU A 5 7.25 0.69 -7.38
C LEU A 5 7.15 0.90 -8.89
N PRO A 6 8.14 0.46 -9.68
CA PRO A 6 8.09 0.60 -11.13
C PRO A 6 7.06 -0.35 -11.77
N GLY A 7 6.78 -0.10 -13.06
CA GLY A 7 6.01 -0.97 -13.96
C GLY A 7 6.23 -2.45 -13.69
N ARG A 8 5.16 -3.17 -13.31
CA ARG A 8 5.13 -4.64 -13.14
C ARG A 8 5.89 -5.16 -11.90
N ALA A 9 6.45 -4.28 -11.07
CA ALA A 9 6.95 -4.70 -9.76
C ALA A 9 5.79 -4.89 -8.79
N ALA A 10 5.86 -5.97 -8.01
CA ALA A 10 4.96 -6.22 -6.90
C ALA A 10 5.79 -6.44 -5.64
N VAL A 11 5.39 -5.79 -4.55
CA VAL A 11 6.04 -5.95 -3.24
C VAL A 11 5.03 -6.52 -2.27
N ARG A 12 5.42 -7.62 -1.61
CA ARG A 12 4.67 -8.19 -0.51
C ARG A 12 5.20 -7.67 0.81
N LEU A 13 4.31 -7.23 1.67
CA LEU A 13 4.63 -6.71 2.99
C LEU A 13 3.70 -7.27 4.06
N ARG A 14 4.25 -7.46 5.26
CA ARG A 14 3.49 -7.82 6.45
C ARG A 14 3.02 -6.55 7.14
N PRO A 15 1.71 -6.35 7.35
CA PRO A 15 1.23 -5.18 8.08
C PRO A 15 1.70 -5.16 9.52
N ALA A 16 2.02 -3.96 9.99
CA ALA A 16 2.12 -3.65 11.40
C ALA A 16 0.82 -2.97 11.87
N PRO A 17 0.44 -3.10 13.16
CA PRO A 17 -0.65 -2.33 13.74
C PRO A 17 -0.45 -0.83 13.47
N GLY A 18 -1.52 -0.12 13.12
CA GLY A 18 -1.47 1.32 12.81
C GLY A 18 -0.84 1.67 11.45
N MET A 19 -0.50 0.69 10.61
CA MET A 19 0.10 0.96 9.32
C MET A 19 -0.89 1.58 8.32
N ARG A 20 -0.46 2.69 7.72
CA ARG A 20 -1.13 3.41 6.64
C ARG A 20 -0.24 3.42 5.41
N ILE A 21 -0.84 3.16 4.25
CA ILE A 21 -0.17 3.15 2.95
C ILE A 21 -0.63 4.38 2.19
N LEU A 22 0.31 5.26 1.84
CA LEU A 22 0.07 6.49 1.09
C LEU A 22 0.69 6.36 -0.31
N CYS A 23 -0.09 6.63 -1.35
CA CYS A 23 0.45 6.84 -2.70
C CYS A 23 0.92 8.30 -2.80
N GLU A 24 2.23 8.52 -2.85
CA GLU A 24 2.83 9.85 -2.99
C GLU A 24 2.70 10.36 -4.44
N SER A 25 2.87 9.48 -5.42
CA SER A 25 2.73 9.78 -6.84
C SER A 25 2.38 8.54 -7.65
N GLY A 26 1.80 8.73 -8.84
CA GLY A 26 1.41 7.65 -9.73
C GLY A 26 0.10 6.98 -9.32
N THR A 27 -0.05 5.70 -9.63
CA THR A 27 -1.23 4.90 -9.26
C THR A 27 -0.80 3.60 -8.61
N LEU A 28 -1.31 3.32 -7.42
CA LEU A 28 -0.97 2.16 -6.60
C LEU A 28 -2.17 1.21 -6.49
N TRP A 29 -1.98 -0.04 -6.84
CA TRP A 29 -2.90 -1.12 -6.49
C TRP A 29 -2.46 -1.78 -5.18
N VAL A 30 -3.41 -1.97 -4.28
CA VAL A 30 -3.25 -2.56 -2.95
C VAL A 30 -4.22 -3.72 -2.82
N SER A 31 -3.72 -4.91 -2.51
CA SER A 31 -4.54 -6.09 -2.29
C SER A 31 -4.11 -6.82 -1.02
N GLN A 32 -5.07 -7.32 -0.25
CA GLN A 32 -4.80 -8.05 0.98
C GLN A 32 -5.12 -9.53 0.81
N TYR A 33 -4.24 -10.41 1.34
CA TYR A 33 -4.40 -11.85 1.23
C TYR A 33 -5.75 -12.33 1.79
N ARG A 34 -6.49 -13.10 0.99
CA ARG A 34 -7.86 -13.58 1.29
C ARG A 34 -8.85 -12.45 1.65
N CYS A 35 -8.62 -11.25 1.15
CA CYS A 35 -9.62 -10.19 1.10
C CYS A 35 -10.16 -10.10 -0.33
N ARG A 36 -11.46 -9.82 -0.46
CA ARG A 36 -12.08 -9.64 -1.79
C ARG A 36 -11.92 -8.21 -2.30
N GLU A 37 -11.65 -7.28 -1.40
CA GLU A 37 -11.53 -5.87 -1.72
C GLU A 37 -10.08 -5.53 -2.06
N ASP A 38 -9.90 -5.04 -3.28
CA ASP A 38 -8.69 -4.36 -3.71
C ASP A 38 -8.92 -2.86 -3.68
N HIS A 39 -7.85 -2.10 -3.40
CA HIS A 39 -7.88 -0.65 -3.47
C HIS A 39 -6.97 -0.16 -4.58
N VAL A 40 -7.45 0.83 -5.34
CA VAL A 40 -6.63 1.59 -6.29
C VAL A 40 -6.52 3.01 -5.75
N LEU A 41 -5.29 3.43 -5.47
CA LEU A 41 -4.96 4.74 -4.91
C LEU A 41 -4.21 5.56 -5.95
N GLY A 42 -4.70 6.74 -6.27
CA GLY A 42 -3.96 7.78 -6.97
C GLY A 42 -3.09 8.61 -6.03
N ALA A 43 -2.29 9.50 -6.60
CA ALA A 43 -1.44 10.42 -5.87
C ALA A 43 -2.21 11.19 -4.77
N GLY A 44 -1.64 11.21 -3.57
CA GLY A 44 -2.23 11.82 -2.37
C GLY A 44 -3.25 10.95 -1.64
N GLN A 45 -3.72 9.84 -2.23
CA GLN A 45 -4.66 8.93 -1.58
C GLN A 45 -3.95 7.93 -0.68
N ALA A 46 -4.61 7.56 0.40
CA ALA A 46 -4.09 6.61 1.37
C ALA A 46 -5.16 5.62 1.81
N VAL A 47 -4.70 4.43 2.22
CA VAL A 47 -5.54 3.41 2.85
C VAL A 47 -4.91 2.98 4.17
N GLN A 48 -5.75 2.88 5.20
CA GLN A 48 -5.34 2.25 6.45
C GLN A 48 -5.52 0.74 6.30
N VAL A 49 -4.45 -0.02 6.56
CA VAL A 49 -4.56 -1.47 6.48
C VAL A 49 -5.05 -2.00 7.81
N ARG A 50 -6.12 -2.79 7.76
CA ARG A 50 -6.69 -3.45 8.93
C ARG A 50 -6.24 -4.90 8.99
N GLY A 51 -6.10 -5.43 10.20
CA GLY A 51 -5.73 -6.82 10.45
C GLY A 51 -4.23 -7.09 10.24
N ASN A 52 -3.89 -8.38 10.17
CA ASN A 52 -2.52 -8.88 10.20
C ASN A 52 -2.13 -9.69 8.94
N ARG A 53 -2.93 -9.60 7.87
CA ARG A 53 -2.73 -10.40 6.65
C ARG A 53 -1.76 -9.73 5.70
N ASP A 54 -0.96 -10.52 5.01
CA ASP A 54 -0.04 -10.05 3.97
C ASP A 54 -0.73 -9.15 2.95
N ILE A 55 -0.03 -8.09 2.55
CA ILE A 55 -0.49 -7.12 1.55
C ILE A 55 0.45 -7.17 0.37
N VAL A 56 -0.11 -7.05 -0.83
CA VAL A 56 0.61 -6.88 -2.07
C VAL A 56 0.38 -5.46 -2.58
N LEU A 57 1.47 -4.80 -2.94
CA LEU A 57 1.49 -3.48 -3.57
C LEU A 57 2.03 -3.59 -4.98
N SER A 58 1.40 -2.94 -5.94
CA SER A 58 1.91 -2.83 -7.31
C SER A 58 1.62 -1.46 -7.93
N GLY A 59 2.61 -0.90 -8.62
CA GLY A 59 2.44 0.33 -9.40
C GLY A 59 1.68 0.08 -10.71
N LEU A 60 0.86 1.05 -11.13
CA LEU A 60 0.06 1.01 -12.35
C LEU A 60 0.23 2.31 -13.19
N PRO A 61 1.22 2.39 -14.09
CA PRO A 61 2.34 1.47 -14.24
C PRO A 61 3.37 1.67 -13.12
N ASP A 62 3.58 2.89 -12.66
CA ASP A 62 4.51 3.21 -11.59
C ASP A 62 3.81 3.95 -10.44
N ALA A 63 4.37 3.78 -9.24
CA ALA A 63 3.93 4.50 -8.06
C ALA A 63 5.09 4.79 -7.13
N ARG A 64 5.01 5.91 -6.41
CA ARG A 64 5.84 6.15 -5.25
C ARG A 64 4.96 6.03 -4.02
N VAL A 65 5.40 5.24 -3.04
CA VAL A 65 4.56 4.82 -1.91
C VAL A 65 5.27 5.09 -0.61
N ALA A 66 4.59 5.71 0.33
CA ALA A 66 5.05 5.83 1.71
C ALA A 66 4.30 4.85 2.62
N LEU A 67 5.07 4.14 3.44
CA LEU A 67 4.55 3.38 4.57
C LEU A 67 4.71 4.23 5.83
N ILE A 68 3.58 4.50 6.49
CA ILE A 68 3.48 5.32 7.68
C ILE A 68 2.96 4.43 8.80
N LEU A 69 3.64 4.44 9.95
CA LEU A 69 3.17 3.79 11.17
C LEU A 69 2.60 4.87 12.06
N GLU A 70 1.29 4.87 12.23
CA GLU A 70 0.64 5.71 13.22
C GLU A 70 0.67 4.97 14.57
N PRO A 71 0.88 5.67 15.69
CA PRO A 71 0.67 5.10 17.01
C PRO A 71 -0.76 4.56 17.10
N ALA A 72 -0.92 3.32 17.53
CA ALA A 72 -2.24 2.83 17.94
C ALA A 72 -2.60 3.53 19.26
N GLU A 73 -3.64 4.36 19.25
CA GLU A 73 -4.30 4.84 20.49
C GLU A 73 -4.82 3.66 21.34
#